data_AF-X0WPC5-F1
#
_entry.id   AF-X0WPC5-F1
#
_cell.length_a   1.000
_cell.length_b   1.000
_cell.length_c   1.000
_cell.angle_alpha   90.00
_cell.angle_beta   90.00
_cell.angle_gamma   90.00
#
_symmetry.space_group_name_H-M   'P 1'
#
loop_
_entity.id
_entity.type
_entity.pdbx_description
1 polymer ?
#
loop_
_entity_poly.entity_id
_entity_poly.type
_entity_poly.pdbx_seq_one_letter_code
_entity_poly.pdbx_strand_id
1 'polypeptide(L)'
;TVDGFQNTTADNWNIWNNTVYVGDGAIDEGIYLPNIGDITNVSIRNNIIQGVTNYPIYSNLAGGTIDILSIENNDFYANGTDAPQHDGAAPTNNTTQNNLTDNPIFVSAIDYHLQEGSPAIGAGLNVGLVTDYEDNPWRNPPSIGTYEYVPTGNYQASALLGAVGKTD
;
A
#
# COMPACT_ATOMS: atom_id res chain seq x y z
N THR A 1 -11.42 -13.60 28.08
CA THR A 1 -12.29 -13.64 26.90
C THR A 1 -11.69 -14.66 25.97
N VAL A 2 -12.39 -15.74 25.64
CA VAL A 2 -11.87 -16.71 24.67
C VAL A 2 -12.02 -16.05 23.32
N ASP A 3 -10.92 -15.53 22.80
CA ASP A 3 -10.91 -14.81 21.53
C ASP A 3 -11.19 -15.83 20.41
N GLY A 4 -12.40 -15.79 19.85
CA GLY A 4 -12.95 -16.84 19.00
C GLY A 4 -12.28 -17.00 17.63
N PHE A 5 -11.22 -16.23 17.36
CA PHE A 5 -10.51 -16.19 16.09
C PHE A 5 -9.14 -16.89 16.11
N GLN A 6 -8.73 -17.45 17.25
CA GLN A 6 -7.43 -18.14 17.40
C GLN A 6 -7.33 -19.47 16.61
N ASN A 7 -8.41 -19.90 15.97
CA ASN A 7 -8.44 -21.05 15.05
C ASN A 7 -8.86 -20.66 13.63
N THR A 8 -8.76 -19.37 13.30
CA THR A 8 -9.05 -18.81 11.98
C THR A 8 -7.74 -18.57 11.23
N THR A 9 -7.70 -18.95 9.96
CA THR A 9 -6.56 -18.68 9.09
C THR A 9 -6.88 -17.50 8.16
N ALA A 10 -5.98 -16.52 8.08
CA ALA A 10 -5.93 -15.58 6.96
C ALA A 10 -4.99 -16.15 5.90
N ASP A 11 -5.52 -16.43 4.73
CA ASP A 11 -4.76 -17.00 3.61
C ASP A 11 -5.03 -16.20 2.33
N ASN A 12 -3.99 -16.03 1.51
CA ASN A 12 -4.06 -15.41 0.18
C ASN A 12 -4.59 -13.97 0.20
N TRP A 13 -4.10 -13.16 1.14
CA TRP A 13 -4.44 -11.74 1.21
C TRP A 13 -3.44 -10.91 0.39
N ASN A 14 -3.98 -10.12 -0.53
CA ASN A 14 -3.21 -9.30 -1.46
C ASN A 14 -3.62 -7.84 -1.28
N ILE A 15 -2.71 -7.04 -0.73
CA ILE A 15 -2.93 -5.63 -0.43
C ILE A 15 -1.95 -4.84 -1.30
N TRP A 16 -2.42 -4.44 -2.48
CA TRP A 16 -1.59 -3.85 -3.52
C TRP A 16 -2.04 -2.46 -3.92
N ASN A 17 -1.09 -1.57 -4.21
CA ASN A 17 -1.35 -0.27 -4.86
C ASN A 17 -2.39 0.59 -4.11
N ASN A 18 -2.29 0.65 -2.77
CA ASN A 18 -3.12 1.54 -1.95
C ASN A 18 -2.30 2.73 -1.44
N THR A 19 -2.95 3.86 -1.23
CA THR A 19 -2.43 5.00 -0.48
C THR A 19 -3.18 5.13 0.83
N VAL A 20 -2.47 4.93 1.94
CA VAL A 20 -2.95 5.20 3.31
C VAL A 20 -2.27 6.48 3.77
N TYR A 21 -3.04 7.56 3.83
CA TYR A 21 -2.55 8.88 4.27
C TYR A 21 -3.28 9.29 5.55
N VAL A 22 -2.49 9.61 6.57
CA VAL A 22 -2.97 10.21 7.81
C VAL A 22 -2.42 11.63 7.87
N GLY A 23 -3.32 12.61 7.76
CA GLY A 23 -2.99 14.02 7.97
C GLY A 23 -2.87 14.33 9.47
N ASP A 24 -3.60 15.32 9.95
CA ASP A 24 -3.66 15.62 11.39
C ASP A 24 -4.61 14.63 12.10
N GLY A 25 -4.07 13.51 12.57
CA GLY A 25 -4.81 12.49 13.31
C GLY A 25 -3.90 11.43 13.92
N ALA A 26 -4.38 10.75 14.97
CA ALA A 26 -3.67 9.62 15.57
C ALA A 26 -4.32 8.31 15.11
N ILE A 27 -3.78 7.73 14.04
CA ILE A 27 -4.03 6.33 13.70
C ILE A 27 -2.75 5.56 14.02
N ASP A 28 -2.87 4.58 14.90
CA ASP A 28 -1.72 3.85 15.44
C ASP A 28 -0.95 3.09 14.35
N GLU A 29 -1.65 2.38 13.46
CA GLU A 29 -1.01 1.57 12.41
C GLU A 29 -1.64 1.77 11.02
N GLY A 30 -0.85 1.55 9.96
CA GLY A 30 -1.33 1.62 8.58
C GLY A 30 -2.11 0.37 8.16
N ILE A 31 -1.40 -0.74 7.98
CA ILE A 31 -1.97 -2.05 7.70
C ILE A 31 -1.77 -2.95 8.92
N TYR A 32 -2.86 -3.48 9.46
CA TYR A 32 -2.83 -4.41 10.59
C TYR A 32 -3.09 -5.84 10.14
N LEU A 33 -2.12 -6.73 10.39
CA LEU A 33 -2.29 -8.18 10.31
C LEU A 33 -2.86 -8.68 11.65
N PRO A 34 -4.11 -9.17 11.67
CA PRO A 34 -4.87 -9.29 12.91
C PRO A 34 -4.39 -10.43 13.81
N ASN A 35 -4.63 -10.29 15.11
CA ASN A 35 -4.40 -11.36 16.09
C ASN A 35 -5.42 -12.51 15.92
N ILE A 36 -5.18 -13.39 14.96
CA ILE A 36 -5.99 -14.58 14.69
C ILE A 36 -5.11 -15.83 14.86
N GLY A 37 -5.57 -16.98 14.33
CA GLY A 37 -4.72 -18.16 14.16
C GLY A 37 -3.61 -17.91 13.14
N ASP A 38 -3.46 -18.76 12.14
CA ASP A 38 -2.36 -18.63 11.18
C ASP A 38 -2.62 -17.54 10.12
N ILE A 39 -1.57 -16.83 9.75
CA ILE A 39 -1.55 -15.89 8.62
C ILE A 39 -0.56 -16.42 7.59
N THR A 40 -1.03 -16.67 6.36
CA THR A 40 -0.15 -17.15 5.31
C THR A 40 -0.49 -16.67 3.90
N ASN A 41 0.47 -16.77 2.99
CA ASN A 41 0.38 -16.30 1.60
C ASN A 41 -0.11 -14.85 1.50
N VAL A 42 0.46 -13.98 2.31
CA VAL A 42 0.09 -12.55 2.33
C VAL A 42 1.11 -11.76 1.54
N SER A 43 0.63 -10.88 0.65
CA SER A 43 1.48 -9.94 -0.07
C SER A 43 0.99 -8.51 0.08
N ILE A 44 1.88 -7.64 0.57
CA ILE A 44 1.69 -6.22 0.81
C ILE A 44 2.69 -5.49 -0.07
N ARG A 45 2.24 -4.93 -1.20
CA ARG A 45 3.12 -4.43 -2.25
C ARG A 45 2.65 -3.13 -2.84
N ASN A 46 3.57 -2.28 -3.26
CA ASN A 46 3.24 -1.03 -3.95
C ASN A 46 2.30 -0.11 -3.16
N ASN A 47 2.24 -0.20 -1.82
CA ASN A 47 1.41 0.71 -1.03
C ASN A 47 2.23 1.93 -0.61
N ILE A 48 1.59 3.09 -0.54
CA ILE A 48 2.14 4.25 0.18
C ILE A 48 1.44 4.30 1.54
N ILE A 49 2.21 4.37 2.62
CA ILE A 49 1.69 4.54 3.98
C ILE A 49 2.42 5.72 4.61
N GLN A 50 1.66 6.76 4.91
CA GLN A 50 2.20 8.03 5.37
C GLN A 50 1.46 8.57 6.60
N GLY A 51 2.23 8.99 7.61
CA GLY A 51 1.75 9.77 8.74
C GLY A 51 1.12 8.96 9.89
N VAL A 52 1.20 7.62 9.90
CA VAL A 52 0.66 6.84 11.03
C VAL A 52 1.54 7.01 12.27
N THR A 53 0.95 6.92 13.47
CA THR A 53 1.66 7.26 14.72
C THR A 53 2.64 6.19 15.20
N ASN A 54 2.47 4.92 14.81
CA ASN A 54 3.41 3.83 15.12
C ASN A 54 4.00 3.21 13.85
N TYR A 55 3.37 2.16 13.31
CA TYR A 55 3.99 1.31 12.29
C TYR A 55 3.18 1.29 10.98
N PRO A 56 3.81 1.41 9.81
CA PRO A 56 3.13 1.32 8.54
C PRO A 56 2.47 -0.05 8.35
N ILE A 57 3.11 -1.12 8.83
CA ILE A 57 2.57 -2.47 8.89
C ILE A 57 2.81 -3.02 10.29
N TYR A 58 1.77 -3.54 10.92
CA TYR A 58 1.85 -4.12 12.26
C TYR A 58 1.18 -5.48 12.33
N SER A 59 1.76 -6.38 13.11
CA SER A 59 1.11 -7.61 13.55
C SER A 59 1.36 -7.86 15.02
N ASN A 60 0.34 -8.34 15.73
CA ASN A 60 0.50 -8.80 17.12
C ASN A 60 -0.24 -10.12 17.30
N LEU A 61 0.46 -11.24 17.08
CA LEU A 61 -0.16 -12.57 17.14
C LEU A 61 0.19 -13.28 18.45
N ALA A 62 -0.84 -13.63 19.21
CA ALA A 62 -0.71 -14.32 20.50
C ALA A 62 -1.30 -15.74 20.41
N GLY A 63 -0.76 -16.58 19.52
CA GLY A 63 -1.20 -17.99 19.43
C GLY A 63 -1.08 -18.66 18.05
N GLY A 64 -0.84 -17.90 16.98
CA GLY A 64 -0.68 -18.40 15.61
C GLY A 64 0.71 -18.15 15.00
N THR A 65 0.84 -18.50 13.73
CA THR A 65 2.05 -18.26 12.93
C THR A 65 1.83 -17.21 11.84
N ILE A 66 2.91 -16.57 11.39
CA ILE A 66 2.93 -15.78 10.16
C ILE A 66 3.92 -16.49 9.22
N ASP A 67 3.45 -17.00 8.09
CA ASP A 67 4.28 -17.75 7.15
C ASP A 67 4.04 -17.32 5.70
N ILE A 68 5.07 -17.23 4.86
CA ILE A 68 4.93 -16.77 3.46
C ILE A 68 4.34 -15.35 3.43
N LEU A 69 5.14 -14.41 3.94
CA LEU A 69 4.82 -12.98 3.95
C LEU A 69 5.74 -12.24 2.98
N SER A 70 5.15 -11.41 2.13
CA SER A 70 5.87 -10.55 1.19
C SER A 70 5.50 -9.09 1.46
N ILE A 71 6.48 -8.28 1.87
CA ILE A 71 6.37 -6.83 2.07
C ILE A 71 7.39 -6.16 1.15
N GLU A 72 6.98 -5.81 -0.07
CA GLU A 72 7.91 -5.43 -1.14
C GLU A 72 7.47 -4.16 -1.86
N ASN A 73 8.42 -3.29 -2.21
CA ASN A 73 8.17 -2.12 -3.04
C ASN A 73 7.05 -1.21 -2.51
N ASN A 74 6.91 -1.08 -1.18
CA ASN A 74 6.04 -0.08 -0.56
C ASN A 74 6.82 1.21 -0.30
N ASP A 75 6.13 2.29 0.03
CA ASP A 75 6.73 3.55 0.50
C ASP A 75 6.18 3.88 1.89
N PHE A 76 7.06 3.88 2.90
CA PHE A 76 6.72 4.13 4.30
C PHE A 76 7.31 5.48 4.68
N TYR A 77 6.51 6.55 4.64
CA TYR A 77 7.03 7.89 4.83
C TYR A 77 6.43 8.60 6.04
N ALA A 78 7.31 9.13 6.89
CA ALA A 78 6.93 10.00 8.01
C ALA A 78 5.93 9.34 8.98
N ASN A 79 6.09 8.03 9.20
CA ASN A 79 5.35 7.30 10.23
C ASN A 79 6.12 7.33 11.56
N GLY A 80 5.51 6.84 12.64
CA GLY A 80 6.20 6.68 13.93
C GLY A 80 7.53 5.93 13.80
N THR A 81 7.53 4.88 12.96
CA THR A 81 8.71 4.25 12.38
C THR A 81 8.42 3.92 10.92
N ASP A 82 9.40 4.06 10.04
CA ASP A 82 9.24 3.71 8.62
C ASP A 82 9.64 2.26 8.31
N ALA A 83 9.24 1.33 9.19
CA ALA A 83 9.48 -0.11 9.04
C ALA A 83 8.31 -0.96 9.58
N PRO A 84 8.07 -2.16 9.01
CA PRO A 84 7.11 -3.11 9.58
C PRO A 84 7.52 -3.59 10.97
N GLN A 85 6.53 -3.87 11.82
CA GLN A 85 6.74 -4.44 13.15
C GLN A 85 5.88 -5.71 13.35
N HIS A 86 6.51 -6.75 13.89
CA HIS A 86 5.86 -8.03 14.17
C HIS A 86 6.08 -8.45 15.63
N ASP A 87 5.03 -8.29 16.44
CA ASP A 87 5.00 -8.72 17.84
C ASP A 87 4.33 -10.10 17.97
N GLY A 88 4.81 -10.88 18.94
CA GLY A 88 4.23 -12.18 19.31
C GLY A 88 4.59 -13.35 18.38
N ALA A 89 4.72 -13.11 17.07
CA ALA A 89 5.19 -14.09 16.10
C ALA A 89 6.08 -13.45 15.02
N ALA A 90 7.31 -13.94 14.88
CA ALA A 90 8.19 -13.53 13.78
C ALA A 90 7.78 -14.24 12.47
N PRO A 91 7.65 -13.53 11.34
CA PRO A 91 7.32 -14.15 10.07
C PRO A 91 8.36 -15.19 9.62
N THR A 92 7.90 -16.35 9.17
CA THR A 92 8.71 -17.35 8.46
C THR A 92 8.49 -17.26 6.95
N ASN A 93 9.47 -17.69 6.14
CA ASN A 93 9.45 -17.54 4.68
C ASN A 93 9.11 -16.10 4.23
N ASN A 94 9.73 -15.14 4.90
CA ASN A 94 9.47 -13.71 4.73
C ASN A 94 10.38 -13.08 3.68
N THR A 95 9.81 -12.20 2.87
CA THR A 95 10.53 -11.31 1.96
C THR A 95 10.15 -9.87 2.28
N THR A 96 11.10 -9.10 2.84
CA THR A 96 10.93 -7.66 3.10
C THR A 96 12.05 -6.91 2.41
N GLN A 97 11.77 -6.27 1.28
CA GLN A 97 12.81 -5.64 0.45
C GLN A 97 12.26 -4.50 -0.42
N ASN A 98 13.17 -3.64 -0.90
CA ASN A 98 12.86 -2.55 -1.84
C ASN A 98 11.78 -1.57 -1.36
N ASN A 99 11.49 -1.53 -0.06
CA ASN A 99 10.58 -0.53 0.50
C ASN A 99 11.34 0.80 0.60
N LEU A 100 10.67 1.87 0.17
CA LEU A 100 11.13 3.25 0.26
C LEU A 100 10.73 3.85 1.61
N THR A 101 11.42 4.92 1.98
CA THR A 101 11.06 5.74 3.14
C THR A 101 11.14 7.23 2.80
N ASP A 102 10.77 7.57 1.57
CA ASP A 102 11.00 8.89 0.98
C ASP A 102 9.66 9.60 0.78
N ASN A 103 9.67 10.94 0.70
CA ASN A 103 8.43 11.67 0.49
C ASN A 103 7.81 11.29 -0.87
N PRO A 104 6.54 10.83 -0.93
CA PRO A 104 5.89 10.51 -2.20
C PRO A 104 5.59 11.75 -3.06
N ILE A 105 5.78 12.96 -2.53
CA ILE A 105 5.58 14.25 -3.22
C ILE A 105 4.17 14.34 -3.81
N PHE A 106 3.16 14.15 -2.98
CA PHE A 106 1.76 14.33 -3.39
C PHE A 106 1.47 15.78 -3.80
N VAL A 107 0.51 15.98 -4.71
CA VAL A 107 0.04 17.32 -5.12
C VAL A 107 -0.46 18.11 -3.90
N SER A 108 -1.22 17.48 -3.01
CA SER A 108 -1.65 18.09 -1.74
C SER A 108 -2.06 17.03 -0.70
N ALA A 109 -2.46 17.47 0.50
CA ALA A 109 -2.97 16.59 1.56
C ALA A 109 -4.35 15.94 1.24
N ILE A 110 -4.99 16.33 0.14
CA ILE A 110 -6.27 15.76 -0.33
C ILE A 110 -6.20 15.28 -1.78
N ASP A 111 -5.04 15.42 -2.41
CA ASP A 111 -4.78 15.01 -3.79
C ASP A 111 -3.49 14.20 -3.81
N TYR A 112 -3.68 12.88 -3.83
CA TYR A 112 -2.61 11.89 -3.69
C TYR A 112 -1.99 11.49 -5.03
N HIS A 113 -2.22 12.25 -6.09
CA HIS A 113 -1.42 12.13 -7.30
C HIS A 113 0.03 12.49 -7.00
N LEU A 114 0.96 11.71 -7.56
CA LEU A 114 2.39 11.98 -7.45
C LEU A 114 2.76 13.19 -8.31
N GLN A 115 3.64 14.04 -7.81
CA GLN A 115 4.25 15.10 -8.61
C GLN A 115 5.51 14.61 -9.33
N GLU A 116 5.93 15.36 -10.35
CA GLU A 116 7.21 15.10 -11.04
C GLU A 116 8.37 15.05 -10.03
N GLY A 117 9.24 14.05 -10.19
CA GLY A 117 10.38 13.81 -9.30
C GLY A 117 10.05 12.99 -8.04
N SER A 118 8.80 12.56 -7.86
CA SER A 118 8.45 11.62 -6.79
C SER A 118 9.25 10.31 -6.90
N PRO A 119 9.83 9.80 -5.79
CA PRO A 119 10.56 8.54 -5.76
C PRO A 119 9.66 7.31 -5.96
N ALA A 120 8.34 7.46 -5.73
CA ALA A 120 7.35 6.41 -5.94
C ALA A 120 7.06 6.13 -7.43
N ILE A 121 7.45 7.03 -8.34
CA ILE A 121 7.24 6.91 -9.79
C ILE A 121 8.09 5.77 -10.36
N GLY A 122 7.44 4.73 -10.89
CA GLY A 122 8.12 3.60 -11.53
C GLY A 122 8.97 2.74 -10.59
N ALA A 123 8.73 2.83 -9.28
CA ALA A 123 9.44 2.07 -8.25
C ALA A 123 8.68 0.80 -7.81
N GLY A 124 7.46 0.59 -8.30
CA GLY A 124 6.61 -0.53 -7.95
C GLY A 124 6.99 -1.85 -8.64
N LEU A 125 6.40 -2.94 -8.15
CA LEU A 125 6.47 -4.27 -8.73
C LEU A 125 5.22 -4.52 -9.59
N ASN A 126 5.36 -5.13 -10.78
CA ASN A 126 4.19 -5.52 -11.56
C ASN A 126 3.44 -6.68 -10.86
N VAL A 127 2.24 -6.39 -10.36
CA VAL A 127 1.36 -7.34 -9.64
C VAL A 127 0.20 -7.86 -10.50
N GLY A 128 0.17 -7.54 -11.80
CA GLY A 128 -0.87 -8.00 -12.73
C GLY A 128 -2.14 -7.14 -12.77
N LEU A 129 -2.15 -5.98 -12.10
CA LEU A 129 -3.21 -4.98 -12.27
C LEU A 129 -3.09 -4.29 -13.63
N VAL A 130 -4.22 -3.90 -14.22
CA VAL A 130 -4.27 -3.32 -15.57
C VAL A 130 -4.35 -1.78 -15.52
N THR A 131 -5.21 -1.24 -14.67
CA THR A 131 -5.42 0.19 -14.50
C THR A 131 -5.43 0.62 -13.04
N ASP A 132 -5.14 1.89 -12.80
CA ASP A 132 -5.23 2.54 -11.50
C ASP A 132 -6.67 2.92 -11.13
N TYR A 133 -6.83 3.68 -10.04
CA TYR A 133 -8.14 4.12 -9.55
C TYR A 133 -8.90 5.04 -10.54
N GLU A 134 -8.21 5.72 -11.46
CA GLU A 134 -8.81 6.62 -12.46
C GLU A 134 -8.80 6.01 -13.88
N ASP A 135 -8.69 4.69 -13.97
CA ASP A 135 -8.63 3.94 -15.24
C ASP A 135 -7.38 4.26 -16.11
N ASN A 136 -6.33 4.87 -15.55
CA ASN A 136 -5.06 5.02 -16.26
C ASN A 136 -4.32 3.68 -16.28
N PRO A 137 -3.74 3.27 -17.42
CA PRO A 137 -2.94 2.05 -17.48
C PRO A 137 -1.69 2.18 -16.61
N TRP A 138 -1.41 1.16 -15.79
CA TRP A 138 -0.16 1.09 -15.03
C TRP A 138 1.06 1.06 -15.96
N ARG A 139 2.12 1.79 -15.59
CA ARG A 139 3.42 1.67 -16.27
C ARG A 139 4.12 0.38 -15.86
N ASN A 140 5.25 0.08 -16.52
CA ASN A 140 6.08 -1.06 -16.18
C ASN A 140 7.57 -0.63 -16.09
N PRO A 141 8.14 -0.51 -14.87
CA PRO A 141 7.50 -0.77 -13.58
C PRO A 141 6.42 0.28 -13.23
N PRO A 142 5.37 -0.08 -12.45
CA PRO A 142 4.30 0.84 -12.07
C PRO A 142 4.76 1.86 -11.02
N SER A 143 4.02 2.95 -10.86
CA SER A 143 4.12 3.75 -9.63
C SER A 143 3.66 2.97 -8.39
N ILE A 144 4.22 3.31 -7.23
CA ILE A 144 3.73 2.88 -5.91
C ILE A 144 2.53 3.78 -5.54
N GLY A 145 1.51 3.21 -4.89
CA GLY A 145 0.30 3.90 -4.43
C GLY A 145 -0.90 3.71 -5.34
N THR A 146 -1.97 4.47 -5.03
CA THR A 146 -3.29 4.37 -5.68
C THR A 146 -3.32 4.87 -7.13
N TYR A 147 -2.49 5.85 -7.48
CA TYR A 147 -2.54 6.55 -8.76
C TYR A 147 -1.25 6.34 -9.55
N GLU A 148 -1.36 6.01 -10.84
CA GLU A 148 -0.22 5.99 -11.75
C GLU A 148 0.18 7.43 -12.08
N TYR A 149 1.48 7.69 -12.20
CA TYR A 149 1.93 9.02 -12.55
C TYR A 149 1.76 9.26 -14.06
N VAL A 150 0.92 10.23 -14.40
CA VAL A 150 0.71 10.70 -15.77
C VAL A 150 1.36 12.08 -15.94
N PRO A 151 2.41 12.21 -16.75
CA PRO A 151 3.03 13.51 -17.01
C PRO A 151 2.02 14.50 -17.60
N THR A 152 1.99 15.72 -17.05
CA THR A 152 1.19 16.84 -17.56
C THR A 152 1.71 17.25 -18.95
N GLY A 153 1.12 16.64 -19.99
CA GLY A 153 1.56 16.81 -21.38
C GLY A 153 1.11 15.68 -22.30
N ASN A 154 0.73 14.53 -21.74
CA ASN A 154 0.21 13.38 -22.48
C ASN A 154 -1.32 13.34 -22.59
N TYR A 155 -2.04 14.39 -22.15
CA TYR A 155 -3.47 14.57 -22.44
C TYR A 155 -3.71 14.94 -23.92
N GLN A 156 -3.29 14.09 -24.86
CA GLN A 156 -3.55 14.29 -26.29
C GLN A 156 -3.95 12.95 -26.93
N ALA A 157 -5.25 12.62 -26.82
CA ALA A 157 -6.07 12.01 -27.89
C ALA A 157 -7.44 11.49 -27.40
N SER A 158 -7.66 11.19 -26.12
CA SER A 158 -8.94 10.58 -25.66
C SER A 158 -9.92 11.56 -24.98
N ALA A 159 -9.44 12.69 -24.43
CA ALA A 159 -10.30 13.65 -23.72
C ALA A 159 -11.26 14.44 -24.64
N LEU A 160 -11.13 14.34 -25.97
CA LEU A 160 -12.08 14.95 -26.91
C LEU A 160 -13.32 14.10 -27.20
N LEU A 161 -13.41 12.85 -26.70
CA LEU A 161 -14.55 11.96 -26.95
C LEU A 161 -15.48 11.76 -25.73
N GLY A 162 -15.05 12.14 -24.53
CA GLY A 162 -15.82 12.00 -23.29
C GLY A 162 -16.72 13.20 -22.93
N ALA A 163 -16.60 14.33 -23.63
CA ALA A 163 -17.41 15.52 -23.37
C ALA A 163 -18.87 15.40 -23.84
N VAL A 164 -19.29 14.24 -24.36
CA VAL A 164 -20.70 13.95 -24.65
C VAL A 164 -21.26 13.05 -23.55
N GLY A 165 -21.78 13.69 -22.50
CA GLY A 165 -22.90 13.16 -21.72
C GLY A 165 -22.56 12.48 -20.40
N LYS A 166 -22.37 13.29 -19.35
CA LYS A 166 -22.99 13.02 -18.05
C LYS A 166 -23.62 14.32 -17.56
N THR A 167 -24.89 14.52 -17.95
CA THR A 167 -25.80 15.38 -17.21
C THR A 167 -26.59 14.49 -16.26
N ASP A 168 -26.64 14.91 -15.00
CA ASP A 168 -27.30 14.38 -13.80
C ASP A 168 -28.40 13.32 -13.98
#